data_AF-A0A2V3PKC0-F1
#
_entry.id   AF-A0A2V3PKC0-F1
#
_cell.length_a   1.000
_cell.length_b   1.000
_cell.length_c   1.000
_cell.angle_alpha   90.00
_cell.angle_beta   90.00
_cell.angle_gamma   90.00
#
_symmetry.space_group_name_H-M   'P 1'
#
loop_
_entity.id
_entity.type
_entity.pdbx_description
1 polymer ?
#
loop_
_entity_poly.entity_id
_entity_poly.type
_entity_poly.pdbx_seq_one_letter_code
_entity_poly.pdbx_strand_id
1 'polypeptide(L)'
;MHTLILLLTLIAVNIIGCFIGWLATESKYRIVEYIPMLNFKPFNCKPCFTFHTIWIIQVDIAIIIGSWAYGIVGIIIAFITFFCLWFINKNEVQP
;
A
#
# COMPACT_ATOMS: atom_id res chain seq x y z
N MET A 1 -23.55 -6.14 -11.40
CA MET A 1 -22.50 -7.16 -11.21
C MET A 1 -21.09 -6.57 -11.30
N HIS A 2 -20.79 -5.69 -12.27
CA HIS A 2 -19.48 -5.01 -12.39
C HIS A 2 -19.04 -4.22 -11.13
N THR A 3 -19.92 -3.42 -10.54
CA THR A 3 -19.56 -2.54 -9.40
C THR A 3 -19.12 -3.31 -8.15
N LEU A 4 -19.77 -4.44 -7.86
CA LEU A 4 -19.42 -5.26 -6.70
C LEU A 4 -18.02 -5.89 -6.87
N ILE A 5 -17.71 -6.38 -8.08
CA ILE A 5 -16.39 -6.96 -8.39
C ILE A 5 -15.30 -5.89 -8.25
N LEU A 6 -15.54 -4.67 -8.76
CA LEU A 6 -14.60 -3.57 -8.62
C LEU A 6 -14.38 -3.19 -7.14
N LEU A 7 -15.45 -3.13 -6.34
CA LEU A 7 -15.33 -2.87 -4.91
C LEU A 7 -14.52 -3.95 -4.18
N LEU A 8 -14.80 -5.23 -4.46
CA LEU A 8 -14.06 -6.35 -3.87
C LEU A 8 -12.59 -6.33 -4.27
N THR A 9 -12.30 -6.02 -5.54
CA THR A 9 -10.93 -5.87 -6.05
C THR A 9 -10.22 -4.74 -5.30
N LEU A 10 -10.89 -3.60 -5.12
CA LEU A 10 -10.34 -2.46 -4.43
C LEU A 10 -9.99 -2.78 -2.97
N ILE A 11 -10.87 -3.48 -2.26
CA ILE A 11 -10.66 -3.93 -0.88
C ILE A 11 -9.50 -4.94 -0.80
N ALA A 12 -9.50 -5.93 -1.69
CA ALA A 12 -8.48 -6.98 -1.72
C ALA A 12 -7.08 -6.39 -1.94
N VAL A 13 -6.92 -5.47 -2.89
CA VAL A 13 -5.65 -4.79 -3.16
C VAL A 13 -5.17 -4.00 -1.94
N ASN A 14 -6.06 -3.34 -1.21
CA ASN A 14 -5.69 -2.62 0.00
C ASN A 14 -5.23 -3.54 1.13
N ILE A 15 -5.94 -4.65 1.36
CA ILE A 15 -5.56 -5.64 2.38
C ILE A 15 -4.19 -6.26 2.02
N ILE A 16 -4.02 -6.69 0.77
CA ILE A 16 -2.77 -7.28 0.27
C ILE A 16 -1.63 -6.26 0.34
N GLY A 17 -1.87 -5.01 -0.08
CA GLY A 17 -0.88 -3.95 -0.03
C GLY A 17 -0.43 -3.62 1.40
N CYS A 18 -1.36 -3.58 2.36
CA CYS A 18 -1.03 -3.44 3.79
C CYS A 18 -0.24 -4.62 4.33
N PHE A 19 -0.61 -5.85 3.94
CA PHE A 19 0.10 -7.07 4.35
C PHE A 19 1.52 -7.12 3.79
N ILE A 20 1.69 -6.87 2.48
CA ILE A 20 3.00 -6.75 1.82
C ILE A 20 3.81 -5.61 2.45
N GLY A 21 3.15 -4.48 2.73
CA GLY A 21 3.65 -3.36 3.51
C GLY A 21 4.38 -3.80 4.77
N TRP A 22 3.63 -4.44 5.67
CA TRP A 22 4.15 -4.95 6.93
C TRP A 22 5.22 -6.04 6.75
N LEU A 23 5.01 -6.98 5.83
CA LEU A 23 5.94 -8.07 5.56
C LEU A 23 7.32 -7.53 5.14
N ALA A 24 7.32 -6.55 4.25
CA ALA A 24 8.54 -5.97 3.67
C ALA A 24 9.30 -5.02 4.59
N THR A 25 8.63 -4.37 5.56
CA THR A 25 9.25 -3.30 6.36
C THR A 25 9.36 -3.56 7.86
N GLU A 26 8.51 -4.40 8.45
CA GLU A 26 8.48 -4.65 9.91
C GLU A 26 8.68 -6.13 10.30
N SER A 27 8.46 -7.07 9.38
CA SER A 27 8.59 -8.49 9.69
C SER A 27 10.05 -8.99 9.67
N LYS A 28 10.28 -10.26 10.03
CA LYS A 28 11.59 -10.91 9.84
C LYS A 28 12.07 -10.95 8.37
N TYR A 29 11.17 -10.68 7.42
CA TYR A 29 11.45 -10.65 5.98
C TYR A 29 11.69 -9.24 5.45
N ARG A 30 12.23 -8.34 6.29
CA ARG A 30 12.53 -6.96 5.91
C ARG A 30 13.45 -6.89 4.71
N ILE A 31 13.00 -6.24 3.63
CA ILE A 31 13.75 -6.14 2.36
C ILE A 31 15.15 -5.58 2.58
N VAL A 32 15.25 -4.60 3.49
CA VAL A 32 16.51 -3.91 3.82
C VAL A 32 17.56 -4.84 4.41
N GLU A 33 17.16 -5.91 5.10
CA GLU A 33 18.10 -6.86 5.70
C GLU A 33 18.72 -7.78 4.65
N TYR A 34 17.98 -8.09 3.57
CA TYR A 34 18.48 -8.91 2.46
C TYR A 34 19.21 -8.07 1.40
N ILE A 35 18.77 -6.82 1.20
CA ILE A 35 19.33 -5.91 0.19
C ILE A 35 19.62 -4.56 0.85
N PRO A 36 20.82 -4.39 1.46
CA PRO A 36 21.19 -3.17 2.18
C PRO A 36 21.15 -1.90 1.32
N MET A 37 21.34 -2.05 0.00
CA MET A 37 21.24 -0.94 -0.95
C MET A 37 19.83 -0.31 -0.98
N LEU A 38 18.80 -1.06 -0.58
CA LEU A 38 17.42 -0.58 -0.48
C LEU A 38 17.12 0.08 0.89
N ASN A 39 18.12 0.37 1.72
CA ASN A 39 17.94 1.06 3.00
C ASN A 39 17.69 2.58 2.83
N PHE A 40 16.65 2.94 2.08
CA PHE A 40 16.18 4.30 1.94
C PHE A 40 14.65 4.33 1.86
N LYS A 41 14.04 5.51 2.03
CA LYS A 41 12.60 5.66 1.79
C LYS A 41 12.33 5.47 0.29
N PRO A 42 11.41 4.59 -0.16
CA PRO A 42 10.25 4.07 0.58
C PRO A 42 10.43 2.68 1.23
N PHE A 43 11.46 1.91 0.90
CA PHE A 43 11.58 0.50 1.27
C PHE A 43 11.84 0.23 2.76
N ASN A 44 12.33 1.22 3.51
CA ASN A 44 12.48 1.12 4.97
C ASN A 44 11.37 1.85 5.75
N CYS A 45 10.26 2.22 5.10
CA CYS A 45 9.18 2.98 5.71
C CYS A 45 7.84 2.29 5.43
N LYS A 46 7.24 1.65 6.45
CA LYS A 46 5.93 0.96 6.33
C LYS A 46 4.86 1.81 5.64
N PRO A 47 4.49 3.03 6.12
CA PRO A 47 3.44 3.81 5.46
C PRO A 47 3.81 4.16 4.02
N CYS A 48 5.09 4.47 3.74
CA CYS A 48 5.57 4.82 2.41
C CYS A 48 5.50 3.63 1.45
N PHE A 49 6.00 2.47 1.86
CA PHE A 49 6.03 1.26 1.05
C PHE A 49 4.62 0.74 0.76
N THR A 50 3.75 0.73 1.78
CA THR A 50 2.32 0.39 1.61
C THR A 50 1.64 1.33 0.63
N PHE A 51 1.86 2.65 0.75
CA PHE A 51 1.31 3.63 -0.18
C PHE A 51 1.71 3.31 -1.62
N HIS A 52 3.02 3.20 -1.88
CA HIS A 52 3.54 2.91 -3.21
C HIS A 52 3.00 1.60 -3.78
N THR A 53 2.96 0.56 -2.96
CA THR A 53 2.42 -0.74 -3.36
C THR A 53 0.94 -0.63 -3.76
N ILE A 54 0.12 0.02 -2.92
CA ILE A 54 -1.33 0.12 -3.18
C ILE A 54 -1.61 0.98 -4.41
N TRP A 55 -1.07 2.20 -4.52
CA TRP A 55 -1.44 3.07 -5.64
C TRP A 55 -0.94 2.53 -6.97
N ILE A 56 0.25 1.91 -7.03
CA ILE A 56 0.77 1.28 -8.25
C ILE A 56 -0.17 0.16 -8.70
N ILE A 57 -0.50 -0.78 -7.82
CA ILE A 57 -1.39 -1.91 -8.16
C ILE A 57 -2.78 -1.41 -8.58
N GLN A 58 -3.34 -0.41 -7.89
CA GLN A 58 -4.65 0.14 -8.24
C GLN A 58 -4.63 0.83 -9.61
N VAL A 59 -3.56 1.57 -9.94
CA VAL A 59 -3.39 2.22 -11.25
C VAL A 59 -3.19 1.18 -12.34
N ASP A 60 -2.38 0.14 -12.11
CA ASP A 60 -2.18 -0.94 -13.07
C ASP A 60 -3.52 -1.64 -13.40
N ILE A 61 -4.31 -1.96 -12.37
CA ILE A 61 -5.65 -2.52 -12.55
C ILE A 61 -6.57 -1.54 -13.30
N ALA A 62 -6.53 -0.24 -12.96
CA ALA A 62 -7.33 0.79 -13.63
C ALA A 62 -7.04 0.87 -15.13
N ILE A 63 -5.77 0.74 -15.53
CA ILE A 63 -5.34 0.72 -16.92
C ILE A 63 -5.86 -0.54 -17.61
N ILE A 64 -5.74 -1.72 -16.98
CA ILE A 64 -6.22 -3.00 -17.54
C ILE A 64 -7.73 -2.98 -17.78
N ILE A 65 -8.52 -2.41 -16.87
CA ILE A 65 -9.98 -2.33 -17.00
C ILE A 65 -10.45 -1.09 -17.78
N GLY A 66 -9.56 -0.17 -18.14
CA GLY A 66 -9.87 1.08 -18.83
C GLY A 66 -10.72 2.06 -18.01
N SER A 67 -10.64 2.06 -16.69
CA SER A 67 -11.48 2.88 -15.81
C SER A 67 -10.70 3.92 -15.02
N TRP A 68 -10.72 5.16 -15.50
CA TRP A 68 -10.14 6.31 -14.79
C TRP A 68 -10.78 6.57 -13.42
N ALA A 69 -12.09 6.36 -13.30
CA ALA A 69 -12.81 6.52 -12.03
C ALA A 69 -12.29 5.55 -10.96
N TYR A 70 -12.06 4.28 -11.33
CA TYR A 70 -11.46 3.30 -10.43
C TYR A 70 -10.06 3.72 -9.99
N GLY A 71 -9.22 4.17 -10.93
CA GLY A 71 -7.86 4.62 -10.64
C GLY A 71 -7.81 5.80 -9.67
N ILE A 72 -8.65 6.83 -9.88
CA ILE A 72 -8.71 8.00 -9.00
C ILE A 72 -9.15 7.60 -7.58
N VAL A 73 -10.19 6.78 -7.46
CA VAL A 73 -10.65 6.29 -6.15
C VAL A 73 -9.57 5.45 -5.46
N GLY A 74 -8.88 4.59 -6.22
CA GLY A 74 -7.76 3.79 -5.73
C GLY A 74 -6.60 4.64 -5.17
N ILE A 75 -6.24 5.72 -5.88
CA ILE A 75 -5.20 6.66 -5.42
C ILE A 75 -5.63 7.39 -4.14
N ILE A 76 -6.88 7.88 -4.08
CA ILE A 76 -7.42 8.53 -2.87
C ILE A 76 -7.33 7.58 -1.67
N ILE A 77 -7.71 6.32 -1.86
CA ILE A 77 -7.64 5.31 -0.80
C ILE A 77 -6.20 5.00 -0.41
N ALA A 78 -5.26 4.95 -1.36
CA ALA A 78 -3.84 4.81 -1.03
C ALA A 78 -3.35 5.95 -0.11
N PHE A 79 -3.74 7.20 -0.39
CA PHE A 79 -3.44 8.34 0.49
C PHE A 79 -4.10 8.21 1.87
N ILE A 80 -5.38 7.81 1.94
CA ILE A 80 -6.04 7.57 3.23
C ILE A 80 -5.27 6.53 4.03
N THR A 81 -4.91 5.40 3.41
CA THR A 81 -4.12 4.33 4.04
C THR A 81 -2.76 4.84 4.51
N PHE A 82 -2.08 5.66 3.70
CA PHE A 82 -0.82 6.31 4.09
C PHE A 82 -0.99 7.14 5.36
N PHE A 83 -1.98 8.04 5.39
CA PHE A 83 -2.21 8.90 6.56
C PHE A 83 -2.60 8.08 7.79
N CYS A 84 -3.48 7.09 7.65
CA CYS A 84 -3.84 6.19 8.75
C CYS A 84 -2.60 5.51 9.33
N LEU A 85 -1.76 4.89 8.50
CA LEU A 85 -0.53 4.25 8.96
C LEU A 85 0.48 5.24 9.54
N TRP A 86 0.57 6.45 8.97
CA TRP A 86 1.45 7.49 9.49
C TRP A 86 1.02 7.96 10.89
N PHE A 87 -0.28 8.15 11.12
CA PHE A 87 -0.80 8.48 12.45
C PHE A 87 -0.61 7.35 13.46
N ILE A 88 -0.83 6.09 13.04
CA ILE A 88 -0.59 4.93 13.91
C ILE A 88 0.88 4.87 14.31
N ASN A 89 1.81 4.86 13.34
CA ASN A 89 3.25 4.81 13.63
C ASN A 89 3.74 6.03 14.43
N LYS A 90 3.12 7.20 14.28
CA LYS A 90 3.47 8.39 15.07
C LYS A 90 3.01 8.30 16.54
N ASN A 91 1.90 7.61 16.78
CA ASN A 91 1.29 7.46 18.11
C ASN A 91 1.75 6.18 18.83
N GLU A 92 2.48 5.30 18.16
CA GLU A 92 3.22 4.22 18.83
C GLU A 92 4.29 4.86 19.72
N VAL A 93 4.00 4.93 21.03
CA VAL A 93 4.97 5.24 22.07
C VAL A 93 6.02 4.13 21.99
N GLN A 94 7.25 4.47 21.59
CA GLN A 94 8.37 3.53 21.66
C GLN A 94 8.50 3.08 23.11
N PRO A 95 8.39 1.77 23.41
CA PRO A 95 8.60 1.25 24.76
C PRO A 95 10.05 1.44 25.22
#